data_AF-U5N395-F1
#
_entry.id   AF-U5N395-F1
#
_cell.length_a   1.000
_cell.length_b   1.000
_cell.length_c   1.000
_cell.angle_alpha   90.00
_cell.angle_beta   90.00
_cell.angle_gamma   90.00
#
_symmetry.space_group_name_H-M   'P 1'
#
loop_
_entity.id
_entity.type
_entity.pdbx_description
1 polymer ?
#
loop_
_entity_poly.entity_id
_entity_poly.type
_entity_poly.pdbx_seq_one_letter_code
_entity_poly.pdbx_strand_id
1 'polypeptide(L)'
;MNNFIHNGKIVSPDDEVLTQAILQECYQKGIRPICACLPQKNIEMYIAKIGENFVLKRMPNSADQHDFSCLSYEPPTEISGLGEVIGEAIKTDETGASVLKFEFSLSKSNVSKQAPTPSDTPKDTVKAETTKLTLKGTLDYLLEEALLNRHQPNMKHNWFQFRKALKVALNDKKNKKDDLSGLVYIPEYYDQTKHNEIEARRKAELADLKVKGNKRPLKIFIGVIKSIEDARFDGGRIILKHAPTLHLFMDAKMYSRVNKRFEAELEQAHYQDDVNLLAIGTFGFADSGIAKIEEIALVPLNQTWLPFESLGEKELLDTLTMQNRSFIKCLRYNLSPKSPIANVLLTDTNPPTAFYLINDQTEDSYITEAKELIASSEFTSILVNVDRDVVDIPPPENKPLLGYNNHTDTAVNS
;
A
#
# COMPACT_ATOMS: atom_id res chain seq x y z
N MET A 1 0.03 -7.30 13.89
CA MET A 1 0.73 -6.44 14.87
C MET A 1 1.98 -7.20 15.31
N ASN A 2 3.03 -6.53 15.78
CA ASN A 2 4.19 -7.24 16.33
C ASN A 2 3.91 -7.80 17.72
N ASN A 3 4.58 -8.90 18.06
CA ASN A 3 4.75 -9.31 19.45
C ASN A 3 5.48 -8.20 20.22
N PHE A 4 5.05 -7.95 21.45
CA PHE A 4 5.64 -6.93 22.31
C PHE A 4 5.82 -7.44 23.72
N ILE A 5 6.71 -6.81 24.47
CA ILE A 5 7.02 -7.15 25.85
C ILE A 5 6.31 -6.15 26.76
N HIS A 6 5.52 -6.69 27.69
CA HIS A 6 4.89 -5.94 28.76
C HIS A 6 5.14 -6.66 30.09
N ASN A 7 5.65 -5.95 31.10
CA ASN A 7 6.04 -6.50 32.41
C ASN A 7 6.93 -7.76 32.31
N GLY A 8 7.89 -7.75 31.37
CA GLY A 8 8.84 -8.85 31.16
C GLY A 8 8.26 -10.09 30.48
N LYS A 9 7.01 -10.06 30.01
CA LYS A 9 6.37 -11.16 29.27
C LYS A 9 6.10 -10.75 27.83
N ILE A 10 6.31 -11.68 26.91
CA ILE A 10 5.91 -11.53 25.51
C ILE A 10 4.38 -11.65 25.44
N VAL A 11 3.76 -10.68 24.80
CA VAL A 11 2.35 -10.64 24.46
C VAL A 11 2.23 -10.89 22.97
N SER A 12 1.53 -11.96 22.60
CA SER A 12 1.14 -12.22 21.20
C SER A 12 -0.17 -11.49 20.89
N PRO A 13 -0.28 -10.82 19.73
CA PRO A 13 -1.50 -10.14 19.33
C PRO A 13 -2.64 -11.08 18.86
N ASP A 14 -2.45 -12.40 18.94
CA ASP A 14 -3.47 -13.39 18.54
C ASP A 14 -4.75 -13.30 19.40
N ASP A 15 -4.60 -12.98 20.69
CA ASP A 15 -5.73 -12.65 21.57
C ASP A 15 -6.01 -11.14 21.49
N GLU A 16 -6.93 -10.76 20.60
CA GLU A 16 -7.29 -9.35 20.36
C GLU A 16 -7.86 -8.70 21.63
N VAL A 17 -8.60 -9.44 22.47
CA VAL A 17 -9.23 -8.90 23.69
C VAL A 17 -8.17 -8.59 24.74
N LEU A 18 -7.30 -9.56 25.04
CA LEU A 18 -6.20 -9.37 25.97
C LEU A 18 -5.24 -8.27 25.50
N THR A 19 -4.92 -8.28 24.21
CA THR A 19 -4.03 -7.28 23.60
C THR A 19 -4.60 -5.87 23.73
N GLN A 20 -5.88 -5.67 23.44
CA GLN A 20 -6.52 -4.36 23.59
C GLN A 20 -6.53 -3.90 25.05
N ALA A 21 -6.82 -4.80 26.01
CA ALA A 21 -6.80 -4.46 27.44
C ALA A 21 -5.40 -4.01 27.91
N ILE A 22 -4.35 -4.74 27.52
CA ILE A 22 -2.96 -4.40 27.86
C ILE A 22 -2.55 -3.07 27.23
N LEU A 23 -2.84 -2.87 25.94
CA LEU A 23 -2.51 -1.62 25.24
C LEU A 23 -3.26 -0.42 25.83
N GLN A 24 -4.53 -0.60 26.20
CA GLN A 24 -5.31 0.44 26.87
C GLN A 24 -4.69 0.82 28.22
N GLU A 25 -4.31 -0.16 29.04
CA GLU A 25 -3.63 0.08 30.32
C GLU A 25 -2.31 0.84 30.13
N CYS A 26 -1.48 0.40 29.17
CA CYS A 26 -0.20 1.03 28.86
C CYS A 26 -0.40 2.48 28.41
N TYR A 27 -1.38 2.73 27.53
CA TYR A 27 -1.72 4.06 27.05
C TYR A 27 -2.16 4.99 28.19
N GLN A 28 -3.03 4.52 29.09
CA GLN A 28 -3.50 5.30 30.25
C GLN A 28 -2.38 5.62 31.24
N LYS A 29 -1.42 4.69 31.42
CA LYS A 29 -0.28 4.86 32.33
C LYS A 29 0.93 5.55 31.70
N GLY A 30 0.89 5.85 30.39
CA GLY A 30 2.04 6.38 29.65
C GLY A 30 3.22 5.40 29.55
N ILE A 31 2.97 4.11 29.67
CA ILE A 31 4.00 3.06 29.58
C ILE A 31 4.21 2.72 28.10
N ARG A 32 5.46 2.72 27.65
CA ARG A 32 5.84 2.30 26.30
C ARG A 32 6.13 0.79 26.28
N PRO A 33 5.38 0.00 25.49
CA PRO A 33 5.73 -1.40 25.27
C PRO A 33 7.05 -1.52 24.51
N ILE A 34 7.75 -2.63 24.69
CA ILE A 34 9.03 -2.92 24.00
C ILE A 34 8.76 -3.92 22.88
N CYS A 35 9.37 -3.74 21.70
CA CYS A 35 9.26 -4.71 20.61
C CYS A 35 9.94 -6.04 20.98
N ALA A 36 9.26 -7.17 20.74
CA ALA A 36 9.81 -8.48 21.07
C ALA A 36 10.82 -9.03 20.03
N CYS A 37 11.07 -8.31 18.93
CA CYS A 37 11.93 -8.83 17.84
C CYS A 37 13.40 -8.98 18.26
N LEU A 38 13.90 -8.07 19.10
CA LEU A 38 15.25 -8.08 19.65
C LEU A 38 15.16 -7.64 21.12
N PRO A 39 14.71 -8.53 22.04
CA PRO A 39 14.45 -8.18 23.44
C PRO A 39 15.64 -7.50 24.13
N GLN A 40 16.87 -7.89 23.76
CA GLN A 40 18.11 -7.33 24.26
C GLN A 40 18.35 -5.85 23.89
N LYS A 41 17.74 -5.37 22.80
CA LYS A 41 17.88 -3.98 22.34
C LYS A 41 16.90 -3.02 23.03
N ASN A 42 15.88 -3.52 23.74
CA ASN A 42 14.85 -2.72 24.40
C ASN A 42 14.23 -1.63 23.51
N ILE A 43 13.88 -1.99 22.26
CA ILE A 43 13.33 -1.04 21.28
C ILE A 43 11.93 -0.64 21.71
N GLU A 44 11.76 0.62 22.15
CA GLU A 44 10.45 1.15 22.54
C GLU A 44 9.48 1.21 21.36
N MET A 45 8.19 1.14 21.67
CA MET A 45 7.08 1.35 20.75
C MET A 45 6.08 2.32 21.39
N TYR A 46 5.31 3.03 20.58
CA TYR A 46 4.25 3.92 21.07
C TYR A 46 2.86 3.35 20.76
N ILE A 47 1.85 3.84 21.49
CA ILE A 47 0.47 3.40 21.33
C ILE A 47 -0.35 4.55 20.77
N ALA A 48 -1.00 4.32 19.64
CA ALA A 48 -1.98 5.23 19.05
C ALA A 48 -3.40 4.78 19.41
N LYS A 49 -4.28 5.72 19.75
CA LYS A 49 -5.72 5.47 19.95
C LYS A 49 -6.47 5.81 18.66
N ILE A 50 -7.15 4.82 18.08
CA ILE A 50 -7.92 4.95 16.83
C ILE A 50 -9.37 4.56 17.11
N GLY A 51 -10.25 5.56 17.19
CA GLY A 51 -11.61 5.35 17.68
C GLY A 51 -11.57 4.78 19.10
N GLU A 52 -12.13 3.60 19.30
CA GLU A 52 -12.10 2.89 20.59
C GLU A 52 -10.96 1.84 20.71
N ASN A 53 -10.16 1.67 19.66
CA ASN A 53 -9.08 0.67 19.63
C ASN A 53 -7.71 1.31 19.87
N PHE A 54 -6.79 0.51 20.40
CA PHE A 54 -5.38 0.86 20.62
C PHE A 54 -4.50 0.06 19.66
N VAL A 55 -3.56 0.74 19.00
CA VAL A 55 -2.66 0.14 18.03
C VAL A 55 -1.23 0.45 18.42
N LEU A 56 -0.40 -0.59 18.46
CA LEU A 56 1.03 -0.47 18.69
C LEU A 56 1.73 -0.03 17.40
N LYS A 57 2.56 1.01 17.49
CA LYS A 57 3.34 1.57 16.39
C LYS A 57 4.82 1.69 16.78
N ARG A 58 5.71 1.54 15.80
CA ARG A 58 7.16 1.74 15.98
C ARG A 58 7.47 3.19 16.33
N MET A 59 8.57 3.45 17.04
CA MET A 59 9.01 4.81 17.28
C MET A 59 9.45 5.50 15.97
N PRO A 60 9.32 6.84 15.85
CA PRO A 60 9.88 7.56 14.72
C PRO A 60 11.39 7.31 14.59
N ASN A 61 11.87 7.12 13.36
CA ASN A 61 13.29 6.88 13.04
C ASN A 61 13.90 5.66 13.76
N SER A 62 13.11 4.63 14.08
CA SER A 62 13.60 3.39 14.71
C SER A 62 13.49 2.16 13.81
N ALA A 63 13.21 2.34 12.51
CA ALA A 63 12.93 1.26 11.57
C ALA A 63 14.09 0.25 11.46
N ASP A 64 15.29 0.78 11.29
CA ASP A 64 16.58 0.11 11.16
C ASP A 64 17.04 -0.60 12.45
N GLN A 65 16.43 -0.28 13.59
CA GLN A 65 16.79 -0.89 14.88
C GLN A 65 16.20 -2.29 15.05
N HIS A 66 15.10 -2.60 14.36
CA HIS A 66 14.38 -3.87 14.45
C HIS A 66 15.08 -5.01 13.69
N ASP A 67 14.76 -6.25 14.04
CA ASP A 67 15.18 -7.41 13.22
C ASP A 67 14.51 -7.33 11.84
N PHE A 68 15.20 -7.78 10.79
CA PHE A 68 14.70 -7.73 9.41
C PHE A 68 13.35 -8.44 9.20
N SER A 69 13.06 -9.47 10.00
CA SER A 69 11.78 -10.20 9.98
C SER A 69 10.66 -9.49 10.74
N CYS A 70 10.97 -8.44 11.51
CA CYS A 70 9.99 -7.68 12.29
C CYS A 70 9.09 -6.84 11.38
N LEU A 71 7.79 -6.76 11.69
CA LEU A 71 6.87 -5.91 10.94
C LEU A 71 7.15 -4.40 11.11
N SER A 72 8.00 -4.02 12.08
CA SER A 72 8.41 -2.62 12.29
C SER A 72 9.70 -2.25 11.56
N TYR A 73 10.42 -3.23 11.01
CA TYR A 73 11.57 -2.96 10.15
C TYR A 73 11.10 -2.42 8.82
N GLU A 74 11.76 -1.41 8.26
CA GLU A 74 11.58 -0.97 6.87
C GLU A 74 12.91 -0.98 6.13
N PRO A 75 12.93 -1.42 4.86
CA PRO A 75 14.10 -1.32 4.02
C PRO A 75 14.57 0.15 3.92
N PRO A 76 15.89 0.41 3.92
CA PRO A 76 16.41 1.74 3.68
C PRO A 76 15.93 2.33 2.36
N THR A 77 15.95 3.67 2.28
CA THR A 77 15.51 4.41 1.08
C THR A 77 16.36 4.14 -0.15
N GLU A 78 17.58 3.62 0.01
CA GLU A 78 18.49 3.30 -1.10
C GLU A 78 18.03 2.08 -1.92
N ILE A 79 17.26 1.17 -1.31
CA ILE A 79 16.74 -0.05 -1.97
C ILE A 79 15.21 -0.02 -2.15
N SER A 80 14.57 1.12 -1.87
CA SER A 80 13.12 1.31 -2.01
C SER A 80 12.81 2.60 -2.79
N GLY A 81 11.65 2.65 -3.44
CA GLY A 81 11.21 3.84 -4.17
C GLY A 81 10.85 5.02 -3.26
N LEU A 82 10.86 4.83 -1.93
CA LEU A 82 10.54 5.87 -0.94
C LEU A 82 11.54 7.04 -0.99
N GLY A 83 12.80 6.79 -1.36
CA GLY A 83 13.85 7.81 -1.47
C GLY A 83 13.48 8.99 -2.38
N GLU A 84 12.72 8.74 -3.44
CA GLU A 84 12.29 9.77 -4.42
C GLU A 84 11.29 10.80 -3.86
N VAL A 85 10.60 10.46 -2.76
CA VAL A 85 9.45 11.22 -2.26
C VAL A 85 9.57 11.65 -0.80
N ILE A 86 10.47 11.03 -0.04
CA ILE A 86 10.68 11.34 1.37
C ILE A 86 11.34 12.72 1.55
N GLY A 87 10.92 13.46 2.58
CA GLY A 87 11.41 14.83 2.84
C GLY A 87 10.77 15.90 1.96
N GLU A 88 10.22 15.54 0.81
CA GLU A 88 9.54 16.46 -0.11
C GLU A 88 8.02 16.31 -0.12
N ALA A 89 7.55 15.14 -0.59
CA ALA A 89 6.15 14.78 -0.75
C ALA A 89 5.57 14.22 0.55
N ILE A 90 6.39 13.48 1.30
CA ILE A 90 6.07 12.88 2.59
C ILE A 90 6.92 13.57 3.65
N LYS A 91 6.27 14.22 4.61
CA LYS A 91 6.93 14.86 5.74
C LYS A 91 6.30 14.39 7.04
N THR A 92 7.07 14.33 8.11
CA THR A 92 6.55 14.11 9.45
C THR A 92 6.38 15.46 10.16
N ASP A 93 5.21 15.72 10.74
CA ASP A 93 4.98 16.92 11.54
C ASP A 93 5.47 16.75 12.99
N GLU A 94 5.43 17.83 13.78
CA GLU A 94 5.86 17.84 15.19
C GLU A 94 5.06 16.87 16.09
N THR A 95 3.87 16.46 15.65
CA THR A 95 3.01 15.50 16.36
C THR A 95 3.34 14.05 16.01
N GLY A 96 4.24 13.82 15.04
CA GLY A 96 4.57 12.51 14.51
C GLY A 96 3.64 12.03 13.39
N ALA A 97 2.70 12.87 12.92
CA ALA A 97 1.80 12.53 11.83
C ALA A 97 2.45 12.79 10.46
N SER A 98 2.13 11.96 9.46
CA SER A 98 2.64 12.09 8.11
C SER A 98 1.80 13.08 7.29
N VAL A 99 2.41 14.15 6.81
CA VAL A 99 1.83 15.14 5.90
C VAL A 99 2.19 14.77 4.47
N LEU A 100 1.18 14.43 3.67
CA LEU A 100 1.30 14.01 2.28
C LEU A 100 0.92 15.16 1.33
N LYS A 101 1.76 15.42 0.33
CA LYS A 101 1.47 16.33 -0.77
C LYS A 101 1.15 15.55 -2.04
N PHE A 102 -0.05 15.75 -2.56
CA PHE A 102 -0.52 15.07 -3.78
C PHE A 102 -0.26 15.89 -5.04
N GLU A 103 0.06 15.19 -6.13
CA GLU A 103 0.15 15.72 -7.48
C GLU A 103 -1.24 15.94 -8.11
N PHE A 104 -2.22 15.13 -7.69
CA PHE A 104 -3.61 15.20 -8.11
C PHE A 104 -4.44 16.15 -7.25
N SER A 105 -5.59 16.58 -7.78
CA SER A 105 -6.49 17.51 -7.08
C SER A 105 -7.61 16.78 -6.32
N LEU A 106 -7.95 17.28 -5.13
CA LEU A 106 -9.11 16.86 -4.33
C LEU A 106 -10.32 17.81 -4.47
N SER A 107 -10.29 18.68 -5.49
CA SER A 107 -11.44 19.50 -5.87
C SER A 107 -11.40 19.82 -7.36
N LYS A 108 -12.58 19.96 -7.98
CA LYS A 108 -12.72 20.41 -9.36
C LYS A 108 -13.47 21.73 -9.40
N SER A 109 -12.93 22.70 -10.14
CA SER A 109 -13.63 23.96 -10.40
C SER A 109 -14.74 23.71 -11.42
N ASN A 110 -15.95 24.18 -11.13
CA ASN A 110 -17.08 24.14 -12.08
C ASN A 110 -17.00 25.29 -13.11
N VAL A 111 -16.11 26.27 -12.92
CA VAL A 111 -15.84 27.32 -13.90
C VAL A 111 -14.88 26.77 -14.96
N SER A 112 -15.32 26.69 -16.21
CA SER A 112 -14.44 26.49 -17.37
C SER A 112 -13.57 27.73 -17.54
N LYS A 113 -12.44 27.80 -16.84
CA LYS A 113 -11.39 28.71 -17.29
C LYS A 113 -10.85 28.14 -18.60
N GLN A 114 -10.92 28.93 -19.67
CA GLN A 114 -10.05 28.70 -20.82
C GLN A 114 -8.63 28.47 -20.29
N ALA A 115 -7.95 27.46 -20.83
CA ALA A 115 -6.54 27.25 -20.53
C ALA A 115 -5.81 28.59 -20.75
N PRO A 116 -4.99 29.06 -19.80
CA PRO A 116 -4.22 30.27 -20.03
C PRO A 116 -3.36 30.05 -21.27
N THR A 117 -3.40 31.01 -22.20
CA THR A 117 -2.48 31.08 -23.33
C THR A 117 -1.06 30.92 -22.80
N PRO A 118 -0.22 30.04 -23.39
CA PRO A 118 1.18 29.99 -23.01
C PRO A 118 1.76 31.39 -23.19
N SER A 119 2.24 31.96 -22.10
CA SER A 119 2.88 33.27 -22.05
C SER A 119 4.37 33.03 -22.22
N ASP A 120 4.94 33.46 -23.35
CA ASP A 120 6.37 33.45 -23.69
C ASP A 120 7.23 34.43 -22.86
N THR A 121 6.86 34.67 -21.61
CA THR A 121 7.78 35.33 -20.67
C THR A 121 8.66 34.26 -20.03
N PRO A 122 9.99 34.30 -20.26
CA PRO A 122 10.90 33.39 -19.57
C PRO A 122 10.76 33.64 -18.06
N LYS A 123 10.26 32.64 -17.34
CA LYS A 123 10.29 32.65 -15.89
C LYS A 123 11.69 32.25 -15.48
N ASP A 124 12.46 33.25 -15.10
CA ASP A 124 13.81 33.14 -14.54
C ASP A 124 13.71 32.64 -13.08
N THR A 125 13.12 31.47 -12.91
CA THR A 125 12.94 30.81 -11.61
C THR A 125 13.05 29.31 -11.81
N VAL A 126 14.20 28.77 -11.41
CA VAL A 126 14.35 27.34 -11.14
C VAL A 126 13.43 27.04 -9.96
N LYS A 127 12.21 26.56 -10.24
CA LYS A 127 11.41 25.92 -9.20
C LYS A 127 12.14 24.64 -8.84
N ALA A 128 12.56 24.50 -7.59
CA ALA A 128 12.84 23.18 -7.04
C ALA A 128 11.65 22.29 -7.40
N GLU A 129 11.88 21.24 -8.19
CA GLU A 129 10.87 20.25 -8.54
C GLU A 129 10.46 19.55 -7.26
N THR A 130 9.49 20.10 -6.53
CA THR A 130 8.96 19.41 -5.35
C THR A 130 8.21 18.18 -5.87
N THR A 131 8.78 16.98 -5.78
CA THR A 131 8.11 15.75 -6.18
C THR A 131 6.89 15.58 -5.29
N LYS A 132 5.69 15.66 -5.87
CA LYS A 132 4.43 15.39 -5.18
C LYS A 132 4.08 13.93 -5.40
N LEU A 133 3.34 13.30 -4.48
CA LEU A 133 2.89 11.92 -4.66
C LEU A 133 1.89 11.81 -5.80
N THR A 134 2.20 10.92 -6.74
CA THR A 134 1.24 10.45 -7.76
C THR A 134 0.13 9.62 -7.09
N LEU A 135 -0.94 9.28 -7.82
CA LEU A 135 -1.94 8.32 -7.32
C LEU A 135 -1.33 6.96 -7.01
N LYS A 136 -0.50 6.42 -7.91
CA LYS A 136 0.21 5.15 -7.69
C LYS A 136 1.13 5.25 -6.48
N GLY A 137 1.94 6.31 -6.39
CA GLY A 137 2.83 6.52 -5.25
C GLY A 137 2.09 6.67 -3.91
N THR A 138 0.89 7.26 -3.93
CA THR A 138 0.01 7.31 -2.75
C THR A 138 -0.49 5.91 -2.36
N LEU A 139 -0.85 5.09 -3.34
CA LEU A 139 -1.26 3.70 -3.07
C LEU A 139 -0.08 2.88 -2.54
N ASP A 140 1.09 2.98 -3.17
CA ASP A 140 2.31 2.28 -2.74
C ASP A 140 2.63 2.63 -1.27
N TYR A 141 2.62 3.93 -0.93
CA TYR A 141 2.78 4.40 0.44
C TYR A 141 1.79 3.76 1.43
N LEU A 142 0.50 3.72 1.06
CA LEU A 142 -0.54 3.15 1.92
C LEU A 142 -0.43 1.63 2.05
N LEU A 143 0.01 0.93 1.01
CA LEU A 143 0.26 -0.51 1.06
C LEU A 143 1.43 -0.84 1.98
N GLU A 144 2.51 -0.06 1.93
CA GLU A 144 3.67 -0.22 2.81
C GLU A 144 3.32 0.07 4.28
N GLU A 145 2.64 1.19 4.54
CA GLU A 145 2.17 1.57 5.88
C GLU A 145 1.14 0.58 6.45
N ALA A 146 0.40 -0.10 5.58
CA ALA A 146 -0.52 -1.17 5.95
C ALA A 146 0.14 -2.55 6.07
N LEU A 147 1.45 -2.66 5.78
CA LEU A 147 2.21 -3.91 5.73
C LEU A 147 1.66 -4.92 4.70
N LEU A 148 0.97 -4.42 3.67
CA LEU A 148 0.39 -5.20 2.57
C LEU A 148 1.39 -5.44 1.42
N ASN A 149 2.63 -4.99 1.58
CA ASN A 149 3.75 -5.28 0.69
C ASN A 149 4.69 -6.34 1.30
N ARG A 150 4.22 -7.18 2.22
CA ARG A 150 5.03 -8.18 2.91
C ARG A 150 4.38 -9.52 2.90
N HIS A 151 5.22 -10.55 2.90
CA HIS A 151 4.80 -11.92 3.09
C HIS A 151 5.56 -12.57 4.24
N GLN A 152 4.82 -13.29 5.07
CA GLN A 152 5.34 -14.21 6.06
C GLN A 152 4.56 -15.52 5.93
N PRO A 153 5.17 -16.66 6.31
CA PRO A 153 4.47 -17.94 6.43
C PRO A 153 3.11 -17.82 7.09
N ASN A 154 2.09 -18.44 6.49
CA ASN A 154 0.69 -18.44 6.95
C ASN A 154 -0.05 -17.09 6.90
N MET A 155 0.58 -16.01 6.43
CA MET A 155 -0.10 -14.74 6.21
C MET A 155 -1.06 -14.88 5.02
N LYS A 156 -2.37 -14.80 5.31
CA LYS A 156 -3.42 -14.78 4.29
C LYS A 156 -4.24 -13.51 4.43
N HIS A 157 -4.46 -12.84 3.31
CA HIS A 157 -5.36 -11.70 3.23
C HIS A 157 -6.62 -12.06 2.45
N ASN A 158 -7.72 -11.50 2.91
CA ASN A 158 -8.93 -11.29 2.15
C ASN A 158 -9.27 -9.80 2.17
N TRP A 159 -10.32 -9.40 1.45
CA TRP A 159 -10.72 -7.99 1.40
C TRP A 159 -11.00 -7.38 2.78
N PHE A 160 -11.56 -8.14 3.73
CA PHE A 160 -11.85 -7.63 5.07
C PHE A 160 -10.55 -7.24 5.79
N GLN A 161 -9.54 -8.12 5.78
CA GLN A 161 -8.23 -7.86 6.38
C GLN A 161 -7.48 -6.75 5.64
N PHE A 162 -7.49 -6.78 4.31
CA PHE A 162 -6.84 -5.78 3.45
C PHE A 162 -7.41 -4.38 3.71
N ARG A 163 -8.75 -4.26 3.75
CA ARG A 163 -9.43 -3.00 4.10
C ARG A 163 -9.14 -2.56 5.52
N LYS A 164 -9.17 -3.46 6.52
CA LYS A 164 -8.86 -3.12 7.92
C LYS A 164 -7.46 -2.52 7.99
N ALA A 165 -6.47 -3.15 7.37
CA ALA A 165 -5.09 -2.67 7.34
C ALA A 165 -4.97 -1.29 6.67
N LEU A 166 -5.59 -1.08 5.50
CA LEU A 166 -5.60 0.24 4.85
C LEU A 166 -6.28 1.32 5.70
N LYS A 167 -7.43 1.04 6.32
CA LYS A 167 -8.11 2.00 7.20
C LYS A 167 -7.27 2.33 8.43
N VAL A 168 -6.48 1.38 8.94
CA VAL A 168 -5.50 1.64 10.01
C VAL A 168 -4.36 2.52 9.51
N ALA A 169 -3.81 2.24 8.33
CA ALA A 169 -2.73 3.01 7.73
C ALA A 169 -3.11 4.47 7.46
N LEU A 170 -4.39 4.74 7.13
CA LEU A 170 -4.88 6.11 6.93
C LEU A 170 -4.83 7.01 8.17
N ASN A 171 -4.69 6.44 9.37
CA ASN A 171 -4.63 7.23 10.60
C ASN A 171 -3.26 7.91 10.76
N ASP A 172 -3.26 9.06 11.42
CA ASP A 172 -2.09 9.91 11.60
C ASP A 172 -1.46 10.36 10.26
N LYS A 173 -2.29 10.45 9.20
CA LYS A 173 -1.91 10.95 7.88
C LYS A 173 -2.80 12.13 7.49
N LYS A 174 -2.20 13.17 6.95
CA LYS A 174 -2.89 14.42 6.58
C LYS A 174 -2.53 14.87 5.18
N ASN A 175 -3.47 15.51 4.49
CA ASN A 175 -3.17 16.39 3.36
C ASN A 175 -3.46 17.83 3.78
N LYS A 176 -2.41 18.65 3.90
CA LYS A 176 -2.51 20.00 4.49
C LYS A 176 -3.12 19.95 5.90
N LYS A 177 -4.38 20.32 6.07
CA LYS A 177 -5.12 20.32 7.34
C LYS A 177 -6.15 19.20 7.45
N ASP A 178 -6.41 18.51 6.35
CA ASP A 178 -7.47 17.51 6.27
C ASP A 178 -6.91 16.12 6.59
N ASP A 179 -7.58 15.40 7.48
CA ASP A 179 -7.23 14.02 7.82
C ASP A 179 -7.50 13.09 6.64
N LEU A 180 -6.52 12.26 6.29
CA LEU A 180 -6.59 11.40 5.11
C LEU A 180 -7.71 10.35 5.22
N SER A 181 -8.03 9.92 6.44
CA SER A 181 -9.13 9.00 6.74
C SER A 181 -10.50 9.53 6.30
N GLY A 182 -10.69 10.85 6.24
CA GLY A 182 -11.90 11.50 5.73
C GLY A 182 -11.88 11.72 4.20
N LEU A 183 -10.70 11.69 3.59
CA LEU A 183 -10.49 11.92 2.15
C LEU A 183 -10.53 10.63 1.32
N VAL A 184 -10.29 9.48 1.94
CA VAL A 184 -10.18 8.17 1.27
C VAL A 184 -11.38 7.29 1.59
N TYR A 185 -12.12 6.90 0.54
CA TYR A 185 -13.20 5.94 0.59
C TYR A 185 -12.69 4.53 0.22
N ILE A 186 -12.93 3.55 1.08
CA ILE A 186 -12.60 2.14 0.84
C ILE A 186 -13.86 1.31 1.10
N PRO A 187 -14.47 0.69 0.06
CA PRO A 187 -15.71 -0.06 0.20
C PRO A 187 -15.67 -1.12 1.30
N GLU A 188 -16.67 -1.15 2.18
CA GLU A 188 -16.82 -2.26 3.13
C GLU A 188 -17.09 -3.59 2.42
N TYR A 189 -16.78 -4.70 3.09
CA TYR A 189 -17.06 -6.02 2.52
C TYR A 189 -18.55 -6.13 2.18
N TYR A 190 -18.83 -6.36 0.90
CA TYR A 190 -20.19 -6.44 0.40
C TYR A 190 -20.81 -7.81 0.69
N ASP A 191 -21.76 -7.81 1.62
CA ASP A 191 -22.65 -8.93 1.92
C ASP A 191 -24.05 -8.59 1.39
N GLN A 192 -24.55 -9.41 0.45
CA GLN A 192 -25.85 -9.20 -0.18
C GLN A 192 -27.00 -9.19 0.83
N THR A 193 -26.90 -9.94 1.94
CA THR A 193 -27.93 -9.98 2.98
C THR A 193 -28.05 -8.65 3.74
N LYS A 194 -26.96 -7.87 3.77
CA LYS A 194 -26.88 -6.56 4.44
C LYS A 194 -26.94 -5.38 3.48
N HIS A 195 -27.30 -5.61 2.21
CA HIS A 195 -27.27 -4.61 1.13
C HIS A 195 -27.76 -3.22 1.56
N ASN A 196 -28.98 -3.13 2.12
CA ASN A 196 -29.58 -1.84 2.46
C ASN A 196 -28.81 -1.08 3.55
N GLU A 197 -28.22 -1.79 4.52
CA GLU A 197 -27.41 -1.17 5.56
C GLU A 197 -26.07 -0.67 5.03
N ILE A 198 -25.45 -1.48 4.16
CA ILE A 198 -24.19 -1.13 3.47
C ILE A 198 -24.39 0.14 2.63
N GLU A 199 -25.49 0.17 1.87
CA GLU A 199 -25.87 1.33 1.06
C GLU A 199 -26.08 2.59 1.91
N ALA A 200 -26.79 2.46 3.04
CA ALA A 200 -27.05 3.58 3.93
C ALA A 200 -25.76 4.16 4.52
N ARG A 201 -24.84 3.31 5.00
CA ARG A 201 -23.53 3.72 5.53
C ARG A 201 -22.68 4.40 4.47
N ARG A 202 -22.60 3.82 3.28
CA ARG A 202 -21.86 4.41 2.15
C ARG A 202 -22.43 5.77 1.75
N LYS A 203 -23.75 5.89 1.65
CA LYS A 203 -24.41 7.16 1.34
C LYS A 203 -24.09 8.24 2.39
N ALA A 204 -24.00 7.86 3.66
CA ALA A 204 -23.60 8.77 4.73
C ALA A 204 -22.12 9.18 4.61
N GLU A 205 -21.20 8.23 4.37
CA GLU A 205 -19.75 8.49 4.20
C GLU A 205 -19.45 9.41 2.99
N LEU A 206 -20.27 9.34 1.93
CA LEU A 206 -20.11 10.12 0.71
C LEU A 206 -21.00 11.38 0.67
N ALA A 207 -21.74 11.68 1.73
CA ALA A 207 -22.69 12.80 1.74
C ALA A 207 -22.02 14.18 1.65
N ASP A 208 -20.74 14.27 2.00
CA ASP A 208 -19.91 15.48 1.96
C ASP A 208 -19.41 15.85 0.55
N LEU A 209 -19.54 14.93 -0.42
CA LEU A 209 -19.19 15.14 -1.83
C LEU A 209 -20.21 16.00 -2.61
N LYS A 210 -21.21 16.58 -1.94
CA LYS A 210 -22.14 17.53 -2.54
C LYS A 210 -21.39 18.79 -3.01
N VAL A 211 -21.80 19.35 -4.14
CA VAL A 211 -21.21 20.58 -4.68
C VAL A 211 -21.33 21.72 -3.67
N LYS A 212 -20.22 22.41 -3.42
CA LYS A 212 -20.13 23.56 -2.50
C LYS A 212 -19.73 24.81 -3.30
N GLY A 213 -20.71 25.64 -3.65
CA GLY A 213 -20.49 26.82 -4.49
C GLY A 213 -19.90 26.45 -5.86
N ASN A 214 -18.80 27.09 -6.24
CA ASN A 214 -18.17 26.90 -7.56
C ASN A 214 -17.14 25.75 -7.61
N LYS A 215 -16.98 24.99 -6.52
CA LYS A 215 -16.06 23.86 -6.45
C LYS A 215 -16.80 22.59 -6.09
N ARG A 216 -16.53 21.54 -6.87
CA ARG A 216 -16.94 20.18 -6.53
C ARG A 216 -15.83 19.52 -5.72
N PRO A 217 -16.09 19.08 -4.47
CA PRO A 217 -15.14 18.29 -3.70
C PRO A 217 -14.92 16.92 -4.39
N LEU A 218 -13.72 16.37 -4.25
CA LEU A 218 -13.38 15.02 -4.70
C LEU A 218 -12.86 14.21 -3.50
N LYS A 219 -13.07 12.90 -3.54
CA LYS A 219 -12.44 11.92 -2.64
C LYS A 219 -11.55 10.99 -3.44
N ILE A 220 -10.62 10.36 -2.74
CA ILE A 220 -9.86 9.22 -3.26
C ILE A 220 -10.71 7.97 -3.01
N PHE A 221 -10.80 7.05 -3.96
CA PHE A 221 -11.30 5.69 -3.73
C PHE A 221 -10.16 4.69 -3.85
N ILE A 222 -10.22 3.61 -3.07
CA ILE A 222 -9.39 2.42 -3.24
C ILE A 222 -10.31 1.20 -3.25
N GLY A 223 -10.26 0.37 -4.29
CA GLY A 223 -11.14 -0.79 -4.40
C GLY A 223 -10.75 -1.77 -5.50
N VAL A 224 -11.12 -3.04 -5.33
CA VAL A 224 -10.88 -4.08 -6.34
C VAL A 224 -11.92 -3.96 -7.45
N ILE A 225 -11.46 -3.90 -8.71
CA ILE A 225 -12.32 -3.87 -9.89
C ILE A 225 -13.00 -5.23 -10.06
N LYS A 226 -14.31 -5.19 -10.31
CA LYS A 226 -15.12 -6.33 -10.76
C LYS A 226 -15.18 -6.37 -12.27
N SER A 227 -15.48 -5.24 -12.89
CA SER A 227 -15.62 -5.08 -14.33
C SER A 227 -15.36 -3.64 -14.73
N ILE A 228 -14.87 -3.49 -15.96
CA ILE A 228 -14.88 -2.23 -16.71
C ILE A 228 -15.82 -2.46 -17.88
N GLU A 229 -16.83 -1.61 -18.01
CA GLU A 229 -17.93 -1.80 -18.95
C GLU A 229 -18.13 -0.55 -19.79
N ASP A 230 -18.51 -0.73 -21.06
CA ASP A 230 -18.94 0.37 -21.90
C ASP A 230 -20.19 1.05 -21.30
N ALA A 231 -20.16 2.38 -21.28
CA ALA A 231 -21.31 3.19 -20.91
C ALA A 231 -22.00 3.70 -22.18
N ARG A 232 -23.27 4.11 -22.05
CA ARG A 232 -23.96 4.80 -23.15
C ARG A 232 -23.23 6.10 -23.49
N PHE A 233 -23.10 6.41 -24.79
CA PHE A 233 -22.48 7.64 -25.31
C PHE A 233 -20.94 7.72 -25.14
N ASP A 234 -20.25 6.72 -25.69
CA ASP A 234 -18.79 6.65 -25.91
C ASP A 234 -17.88 6.65 -24.65
N GLY A 235 -18.44 6.59 -23.44
CA GLY A 235 -17.69 6.48 -22.19
C GLY A 235 -17.60 5.06 -21.64
N GLY A 236 -17.06 4.94 -20.42
CA GLY A 236 -16.99 3.67 -19.69
C GLY A 236 -17.39 3.84 -18.23
N ARG A 237 -17.59 2.72 -17.53
CA ARG A 237 -17.80 2.69 -16.09
C ARG A 237 -16.99 1.58 -15.44
N ILE A 238 -16.56 1.82 -14.20
CA ILE A 238 -15.94 0.83 -13.33
C ILE A 238 -16.96 0.39 -12.29
N ILE A 239 -17.06 -0.93 -12.11
CA ILE A 239 -17.79 -1.56 -11.01
C ILE A 239 -16.75 -2.13 -10.04
N LEU A 240 -16.86 -1.77 -8.76
CA LEU A 240 -16.00 -2.34 -7.71
C LEU A 240 -16.65 -3.59 -7.12
N LYS A 241 -15.86 -4.64 -6.83
CA LYS A 241 -16.33 -5.92 -6.26
C LYS A 241 -17.17 -5.71 -4.99
N HIS A 242 -16.76 -4.76 -4.15
CA HIS A 242 -17.37 -4.48 -2.85
C HIS A 242 -18.23 -3.21 -2.80
N ALA A 243 -18.50 -2.60 -3.95
CA ALA A 243 -19.48 -1.50 -4.07
C ALA A 243 -20.26 -1.60 -5.40
N PRO A 244 -21.03 -2.68 -5.62
CA PRO A 244 -21.61 -3.01 -6.92
C PRO A 244 -22.62 -1.97 -7.45
N THR A 245 -23.21 -1.20 -6.55
CA THR A 245 -24.21 -0.14 -6.82
C THR A 245 -23.58 1.26 -6.98
N LEU A 246 -22.29 1.44 -6.67
CA LEU A 246 -21.57 2.68 -6.92
C LEU A 246 -20.84 2.58 -8.27
N HIS A 247 -21.51 3.02 -9.33
CA HIS A 247 -20.91 3.03 -10.67
C HIS A 247 -20.02 4.26 -10.83
N LEU A 248 -18.73 4.04 -11.11
CA LEU A 248 -17.74 5.10 -11.29
C LEU A 248 -17.55 5.37 -12.79
N PHE A 249 -18.08 6.48 -13.30
CA PHE A 249 -18.09 6.78 -14.74
C PHE A 249 -16.83 7.52 -15.21
N MET A 250 -16.43 7.23 -16.44
CA MET A 250 -15.36 7.87 -17.18
C MET A 250 -15.90 8.45 -18.48
N ASP A 251 -15.38 9.59 -18.91
CA ASP A 251 -15.63 10.07 -20.28
C ASP A 251 -14.87 9.24 -21.32
N ALA A 252 -15.20 9.41 -22.60
CA ALA A 252 -14.61 8.66 -23.71
C ALA A 252 -13.08 8.73 -23.75
N LYS A 253 -12.53 9.92 -23.47
CA LYS A 253 -11.08 10.16 -23.52
C LYS A 253 -10.38 9.44 -22.37
N MET A 254 -10.93 9.51 -21.16
CA MET A 254 -10.42 8.79 -20.00
C MET A 254 -10.52 7.29 -20.21
N TYR A 255 -11.68 6.80 -20.65
CA TYR A 255 -11.90 5.38 -20.87
C TYR A 255 -10.91 4.77 -21.89
N SER A 256 -10.75 5.43 -23.06
CA SER A 256 -9.76 5.02 -24.06
C SER A 256 -8.32 5.01 -23.51
N ARG A 257 -7.95 6.03 -22.70
CA ARG A 257 -6.62 6.09 -22.08
C ARG A 257 -6.40 4.99 -21.04
N VAL A 258 -7.43 4.65 -20.26
CA VAL A 258 -7.34 3.56 -19.27
C VAL A 258 -7.09 2.24 -19.98
N ASN A 259 -7.90 1.91 -21.00
CA ASN A 259 -7.73 0.67 -21.77
C ASN A 259 -6.35 0.60 -22.43
N LYS A 260 -5.85 1.70 -22.99
CA LYS A 260 -4.53 1.73 -23.63
C LYS A 260 -3.37 1.70 -22.63
N ARG A 261 -3.46 2.42 -21.52
CA ARG A 261 -2.35 2.54 -20.56
C ARG A 261 -2.18 1.28 -19.73
N PHE A 262 -3.29 0.63 -19.38
CA PHE A 262 -3.30 -0.54 -18.50
C PHE A 262 -3.65 -1.82 -19.26
N GLU A 263 -3.36 -1.87 -20.57
CA GLU A 263 -3.68 -3.01 -21.43
C GLU A 263 -3.13 -4.32 -20.84
N ALA A 264 -1.85 -4.33 -20.46
CA ALA A 264 -1.20 -5.50 -19.87
C ALA A 264 -1.86 -5.93 -18.55
N GLU A 265 -2.12 -4.99 -17.63
CA GLU A 265 -2.73 -5.29 -16.33
C GLU A 265 -4.20 -5.76 -16.49
N LEU A 266 -4.92 -5.21 -17.47
CA LEU A 266 -6.29 -5.62 -17.80
C LEU A 266 -6.32 -7.02 -18.43
N GLU A 267 -5.40 -7.34 -19.33
CA GLU A 267 -5.25 -8.68 -19.90
C GLU A 267 -4.90 -9.71 -18.83
N GLN A 268 -3.93 -9.41 -17.95
CA GLN A 268 -3.58 -10.27 -16.82
C GLN A 268 -4.79 -10.59 -15.95
N ALA A 269 -5.55 -9.57 -15.53
CA ALA A 269 -6.75 -9.76 -14.73
C ALA A 269 -7.90 -10.45 -15.47
N HIS A 270 -7.91 -10.42 -16.81
CA HIS A 270 -8.94 -11.10 -17.62
C HIS A 270 -8.64 -12.59 -17.79
N TYR A 271 -7.38 -12.96 -17.99
CA TYR A 271 -6.97 -14.33 -18.30
C TYR A 271 -6.48 -15.13 -17.08
N GLN A 272 -6.20 -14.48 -15.95
CA GLN A 272 -5.71 -15.13 -14.73
C GLN A 272 -6.68 -14.92 -13.58
N ASP A 273 -7.38 -15.99 -13.18
CA ASP A 273 -8.39 -15.96 -12.10
C ASP A 273 -7.79 -15.61 -10.72
N ASP A 274 -6.47 -15.78 -10.56
CA ASP A 274 -5.72 -15.50 -9.33
C ASP A 274 -5.17 -14.06 -9.27
N VAL A 275 -5.47 -13.23 -10.27
CA VAL A 275 -5.10 -11.80 -10.30
C VAL A 275 -6.28 -10.92 -9.90
N ASN A 276 -6.08 -10.09 -8.88
CA ASN A 276 -7.02 -9.03 -8.50
C ASN A 276 -6.52 -7.68 -9.00
N LEU A 277 -7.37 -6.91 -9.68
CA LEU A 277 -7.01 -5.57 -10.14
C LEU A 277 -7.46 -4.51 -9.11
N LEU A 278 -6.51 -3.97 -8.36
CA LEU A 278 -6.76 -2.90 -7.39
C LEU A 278 -6.72 -1.55 -8.10
N ALA A 279 -7.74 -0.72 -7.86
CA ALA A 279 -7.80 0.63 -8.39
C ALA A 279 -7.65 1.66 -7.26
N ILE A 280 -6.88 2.71 -7.53
CA ILE A 280 -6.91 3.97 -6.79
C ILE A 280 -7.30 5.09 -7.73
N GLY A 281 -8.18 6.01 -7.32
CA GLY A 281 -8.54 7.14 -8.16
C GLY A 281 -9.24 8.26 -7.41
N THR A 282 -9.35 9.43 -8.04
CA THR A 282 -10.15 10.54 -7.53
C THR A 282 -11.52 10.54 -8.17
N PHE A 283 -12.56 10.80 -7.39
CA PHE A 283 -13.92 10.87 -7.89
C PHE A 283 -14.78 11.89 -7.15
N GLY A 284 -15.85 12.34 -7.81
CA GLY A 284 -16.88 13.17 -7.20
C GLY A 284 -18.20 13.10 -7.95
N PHE A 285 -19.27 13.60 -7.34
CA PHE A 285 -20.61 13.56 -7.93
C PHE A 285 -20.89 14.77 -8.83
N ALA A 286 -21.29 14.52 -10.07
CA ALA A 286 -21.91 15.56 -10.89
C ALA A 286 -23.24 16.02 -10.26
N ASP A 287 -23.78 17.17 -10.69
CA ASP A 287 -25.07 17.69 -10.20
C ASP A 287 -26.23 16.70 -10.41
N SER A 288 -26.11 15.82 -11.40
CA SER A 288 -27.05 14.71 -11.66
C SER A 288 -26.96 13.56 -10.66
N GLY A 289 -26.04 13.59 -9.70
CA GLY A 289 -25.78 12.49 -8.75
C GLY A 289 -24.95 11.35 -9.32
N ILE A 290 -24.39 11.50 -10.52
CA ILE A 290 -23.52 10.49 -11.14
C ILE A 290 -22.09 10.65 -10.60
N ALA A 291 -21.51 9.57 -10.07
CA ALA A 291 -20.10 9.53 -9.68
C ALA A 291 -19.19 9.51 -10.91
N LYS A 292 -18.27 10.47 -11.01
CA LYS A 292 -17.31 10.58 -12.10
C LYS A 292 -15.89 10.47 -11.58
N ILE A 293 -15.08 9.66 -12.24
CA ILE A 293 -13.64 9.56 -12.02
C ILE A 293 -12.96 10.76 -12.68
N GLU A 294 -11.96 11.32 -12.02
CA GLU A 294 -11.13 12.40 -12.55
C GLU A 294 -9.72 11.89 -12.90
N GLU A 295 -9.15 11.05 -12.04
CA GLU A 295 -7.86 10.40 -12.25
C GLU A 295 -7.90 8.96 -11.69
N ILE A 296 -7.14 8.03 -12.28
CA ILE A 296 -7.09 6.63 -11.84
C ILE A 296 -5.71 6.02 -12.11
N ALA A 297 -5.29 5.10 -11.24
CA ALA A 297 -4.22 4.15 -11.44
C ALA A 297 -4.69 2.74 -11.06
N LEU A 298 -4.16 1.74 -11.75
CA LEU A 298 -4.44 0.32 -11.53
C LEU A 298 -3.16 -0.38 -11.09
N VAL A 299 -3.28 -1.31 -10.14
CA VAL A 299 -2.19 -2.15 -9.65
C VAL A 299 -2.70 -3.60 -9.56
N PRO A 300 -2.10 -4.55 -10.29
CA PRO A 300 -2.47 -5.95 -10.17
C PRO A 300 -1.89 -6.53 -8.88
N LEU A 301 -2.67 -7.40 -8.24
CA LEU A 301 -2.31 -8.13 -7.03
C LEU A 301 -2.40 -9.63 -7.32
N ASN A 302 -1.43 -10.41 -6.86
CA ASN A 302 -1.48 -11.87 -6.99
C ASN A 302 -2.48 -12.49 -5.99
N GLN A 303 -2.54 -13.82 -5.93
CA GLN A 303 -3.47 -14.55 -5.05
C GLN A 303 -3.27 -14.24 -3.56
N THR A 304 -2.04 -13.89 -3.17
CA THR A 304 -1.69 -13.52 -1.79
C THR A 304 -1.84 -12.02 -1.49
N TRP A 305 -2.43 -11.27 -2.42
CA TRP A 305 -2.69 -9.83 -2.33
C TRP A 305 -1.44 -8.95 -2.36
N LEU A 306 -0.32 -9.47 -2.88
CA LEU A 306 0.90 -8.69 -3.10
C LEU A 306 0.85 -7.98 -4.46
N PRO A 307 1.22 -6.69 -4.52
CA PRO A 307 1.32 -5.98 -5.79
C PRO A 307 2.51 -6.48 -6.61
N PHE A 308 2.34 -6.53 -7.93
CA PHE A 308 3.37 -6.88 -8.88
C PHE A 308 3.32 -5.98 -10.13
N GLU A 309 4.41 -5.93 -10.89
CA GLU A 309 4.57 -5.05 -12.06
C GLU A 309 4.79 -5.82 -13.36
N SER A 310 5.12 -7.10 -13.28
CA SER A 310 5.27 -7.99 -14.44
C SER A 310 4.86 -9.42 -14.10
N LEU A 311 4.59 -10.24 -15.13
CA LEU A 311 4.28 -11.66 -14.93
C LEU A 311 5.45 -12.43 -14.31
N GLY A 312 6.69 -12.17 -14.75
CA GLY A 312 7.87 -12.80 -14.14
C GLY A 312 8.06 -12.41 -12.67
N GLU A 313 7.71 -11.17 -12.29
CA GLU A 313 7.69 -10.79 -10.88
C GLU A 313 6.58 -11.53 -10.12
N LYS A 314 5.37 -11.64 -10.67
CA LYS A 314 4.28 -12.43 -10.07
C LYS A 314 4.71 -13.88 -9.82
N GLU A 315 5.29 -14.54 -10.82
CA GLU A 315 5.75 -15.93 -10.72
C GLU A 315 6.83 -16.12 -9.65
N LEU A 316 7.76 -15.17 -9.54
CA LEU A 316 8.74 -15.16 -8.46
C LEU A 316 8.07 -15.01 -7.08
N LEU A 317 7.15 -14.07 -6.91
CA LEU A 317 6.44 -13.85 -5.64
C LEU A 317 5.63 -15.09 -5.25
N ASP A 318 4.96 -15.73 -6.21
CA ASP A 318 4.20 -16.95 -6.01
C ASP A 318 5.13 -18.13 -5.64
N THR A 319 6.30 -18.23 -6.28
CA THR A 319 7.34 -19.22 -5.95
C THR A 319 7.87 -19.04 -4.53
N LEU A 320 8.22 -17.81 -4.14
CA LEU A 320 8.68 -17.49 -2.79
C LEU A 320 7.61 -17.78 -1.74
N THR A 321 6.35 -17.46 -2.04
CA THR A 321 5.20 -17.79 -1.19
C THR A 321 5.06 -19.31 -1.02
N MET A 322 5.12 -20.07 -2.12
CA MET A 322 5.02 -21.53 -2.11
C MET A 322 6.17 -22.19 -1.33
N GLN A 323 7.37 -21.62 -1.40
CA GLN A 323 8.54 -22.02 -0.62
C GLN A 323 8.49 -21.55 0.85
N ASN A 324 7.38 -20.94 1.28
CA ASN A 324 7.16 -20.48 2.64
C ASN A 324 8.24 -19.47 3.10
N ARG A 325 8.67 -18.59 2.21
CA ARG A 325 9.70 -17.58 2.46
C ARG A 325 9.12 -16.36 3.14
N SER A 326 9.93 -15.66 3.93
CA SER A 326 9.58 -14.34 4.49
C SER A 326 10.27 -13.23 3.73
N PHE A 327 9.50 -12.30 3.16
CA PHE A 327 10.05 -11.26 2.30
C PHE A 327 9.21 -9.98 2.30
N ILE A 328 9.84 -8.91 1.82
CA ILE A 328 9.21 -7.61 1.58
C ILE A 328 9.22 -7.36 0.07
N LYS A 329 8.06 -7.06 -0.51
CA LYS A 329 7.93 -6.49 -1.85
C LYS A 329 8.25 -5.00 -1.75
N CYS A 330 9.39 -4.61 -2.28
CA CYS A 330 9.75 -3.20 -2.39
C CYS A 330 8.88 -2.53 -3.45
N LEU A 331 8.36 -1.34 -3.12
CA LEU A 331 7.43 -0.58 -3.96
C LEU A 331 8.14 0.61 -4.60
N ARG A 332 7.72 0.97 -5.81
CA ARG A 332 8.35 2.05 -6.61
C ARG A 332 7.96 3.45 -6.20
N TYR A 333 6.79 3.65 -5.58
CA TYR A 333 6.26 4.98 -5.34
C TYR A 333 6.14 5.80 -6.64
N ASN A 334 6.95 6.85 -6.79
CA ASN A 334 7.05 7.68 -7.98
C ASN A 334 8.25 7.29 -8.89
N LEU A 335 9.09 6.36 -8.46
CA LEU A 335 10.27 5.93 -9.21
C LEU A 335 9.86 5.40 -10.59
N SER A 336 10.60 5.85 -11.61
CA SER A 336 10.37 5.45 -12.99
C SER A 336 10.46 3.93 -13.16
N PRO A 337 9.62 3.30 -13.99
CA PRO A 337 9.81 1.90 -14.40
C PRO A 337 11.16 1.63 -15.08
N LYS A 338 11.81 2.68 -15.61
CA LYS A 338 13.13 2.60 -16.25
C LYS A 338 14.29 2.69 -15.27
N SER A 339 14.04 2.99 -14.01
CA SER A 339 15.08 3.04 -12.97
C SER A 339 15.09 1.73 -12.22
N PRO A 340 16.26 1.14 -11.93
CA PRO A 340 16.35 -0.07 -11.13
C PRO A 340 15.95 0.16 -9.68
N ILE A 341 15.41 -0.89 -9.08
CA ILE A 341 15.03 -0.96 -7.67
C ILE A 341 15.20 -2.41 -7.21
N ALA A 342 15.48 -2.65 -5.94
CA ALA A 342 15.23 -3.97 -5.38
C ALA A 342 13.72 -4.24 -5.53
N ASN A 343 13.34 -5.36 -6.15
CA ASN A 343 11.95 -5.76 -6.30
C ASN A 343 11.45 -6.48 -5.05
N VAL A 344 12.32 -7.29 -4.44
CA VAL A 344 12.04 -8.12 -3.27
C VAL A 344 13.25 -8.07 -2.33
N LEU A 345 13.00 -8.00 -1.02
CA LEU A 345 14.00 -8.22 0.02
C LEU A 345 13.63 -9.47 0.81
N LEU A 346 14.42 -10.55 0.68
CA LEU A 346 14.31 -11.73 1.52
C LEU A 346 14.78 -11.38 2.94
N THR A 347 13.88 -11.53 3.89
CA THR A 347 14.10 -11.19 5.31
C THR A 347 14.43 -12.39 6.17
N ASP A 348 14.30 -13.59 5.61
CA ASP A 348 14.66 -14.87 6.21
C ASP A 348 16.07 -15.32 5.85
N THR A 349 16.86 -14.51 5.16
CA THR A 349 18.30 -14.74 4.91
C THR A 349 19.16 -13.88 5.82
N ASN A 350 20.42 -14.28 6.01
CA ASN A 350 21.38 -13.55 6.82
C ASN A 350 22.75 -13.48 6.12
N PRO A 351 23.19 -12.29 5.69
CA PRO A 351 22.43 -11.03 5.70
C PRO A 351 21.17 -11.10 4.79
N PRO A 352 20.17 -10.21 4.99
CA PRO A 352 19.02 -10.11 4.10
C PRO A 352 19.44 -9.97 2.64
N THR A 353 18.67 -10.56 1.73
CA THR A 353 19.04 -10.64 0.31
C THR A 353 18.06 -9.89 -0.58
N ALA A 354 18.54 -8.86 -1.27
CA ALA A 354 17.74 -8.06 -2.19
C ALA A 354 17.79 -8.65 -3.62
N PHE A 355 16.64 -8.78 -4.26
CA PHE A 355 16.52 -9.25 -5.64
C PHE A 355 16.19 -8.08 -6.56
N TYR A 356 17.00 -7.91 -7.60
CA TYR A 356 16.79 -6.95 -8.69
C TYR A 356 16.37 -7.75 -9.92
N LEU A 357 15.17 -7.47 -10.46
CA LEU A 357 14.64 -8.25 -11.57
C LEU A 357 15.02 -7.63 -12.91
N ILE A 358 15.41 -8.50 -13.83
CA ILE A 358 15.64 -8.23 -15.25
C ILE A 358 14.97 -9.32 -16.08
N ASN A 359 14.86 -9.11 -17.38
CA ASN A 359 14.41 -10.05 -18.38
C ASN A 359 15.31 -9.93 -19.63
N ASP A 360 15.11 -10.79 -20.62
CA ASP A 360 15.93 -10.84 -21.84
C ASP A 360 15.80 -9.57 -22.70
N GLN A 361 14.79 -8.74 -22.43
CA GLN A 361 14.55 -7.45 -23.10
C GLN A 361 15.01 -6.24 -22.29
N THR A 362 15.59 -6.44 -21.11
CA THR A 362 16.01 -5.35 -20.23
C THR A 362 17.19 -4.60 -20.85
N GLU A 363 17.10 -3.27 -20.91
CA GLU A 363 18.14 -2.42 -21.49
C GLU A 363 19.46 -2.52 -20.71
N ASP A 364 20.60 -2.50 -21.42
CA ASP A 364 21.94 -2.54 -20.80
C ASP A 364 22.19 -1.37 -19.82
N SER A 365 21.56 -0.22 -20.07
CA SER A 365 21.58 0.95 -19.19
C SER A 365 21.00 0.63 -17.82
N TYR A 366 19.82 0.00 -17.78
CA TYR A 366 19.16 -0.45 -16.54
C TYR A 366 20.04 -1.46 -15.80
N ILE A 367 20.60 -2.44 -16.51
CA ILE A 367 21.46 -3.48 -15.92
C ILE A 367 22.72 -2.85 -15.29
N THR A 368 23.30 -1.86 -15.97
CA THR A 368 24.50 -1.16 -15.49
C THR A 368 24.19 -0.37 -14.22
N GLU A 369 23.12 0.43 -14.23
CA GLU A 369 22.66 1.20 -13.07
C GLU A 369 22.30 0.28 -11.89
N ALA A 370 21.64 -0.86 -12.15
CA ALA A 370 21.33 -1.85 -11.11
C ALA A 370 22.59 -2.42 -10.47
N LYS A 371 23.63 -2.72 -11.25
CA LYS A 371 24.92 -3.20 -10.74
C LYS A 371 25.64 -2.15 -9.89
N GLU A 372 25.55 -0.88 -10.27
CA GLU A 372 26.10 0.24 -9.49
C GLU A 372 25.40 0.38 -8.14
N LEU A 373 24.05 0.32 -8.11
CA LEU A 373 23.27 0.30 -6.87
C LEU A 373 23.59 -0.91 -5.99
N ILE A 374 23.73 -2.10 -6.60
CA ILE A 374 24.11 -3.31 -5.89
C ILE A 374 25.50 -3.17 -5.25
N ALA A 375 26.46 -2.58 -5.97
CA ALA A 375 27.82 -2.42 -5.48
C ALA A 375 27.94 -1.39 -4.35
N SER A 376 27.01 -0.43 -4.25
CA SER A 376 26.99 0.60 -3.21
C SER A 376 26.12 0.24 -2.00
N SER A 377 25.32 -0.83 -2.08
CA SER A 377 24.40 -1.25 -1.02
C SER A 377 25.07 -2.14 0.04
N GLU A 378 24.63 -2.01 1.29
CA GLU A 378 25.03 -2.91 2.38
C GLU A 378 24.33 -4.28 2.34
N PHE A 379 23.31 -4.44 1.49
CA PHE A 379 22.58 -5.69 1.33
C PHE A 379 23.26 -6.64 0.34
N THR A 380 23.33 -7.92 0.69
CA THR A 380 23.62 -8.95 -0.31
C THR A 380 22.55 -8.89 -1.38
N SER A 381 22.94 -8.74 -2.65
CA SER A 381 21.98 -8.52 -3.71
C SER A 381 22.23 -9.45 -4.90
N ILE A 382 21.15 -9.87 -5.55
CA ILE A 382 21.18 -10.79 -6.70
C ILE A 382 20.40 -10.17 -7.85
N LEU A 383 21.01 -10.17 -9.03
CA LEU A 383 20.33 -9.83 -10.28
C LEU A 383 19.66 -11.10 -10.82
N VAL A 384 18.33 -11.12 -10.84
CA VAL A 384 17.52 -12.27 -11.23
C VAL A 384 16.92 -12.03 -12.60
N ASN A 385 17.27 -12.87 -13.57
CA ASN A 385 16.58 -12.89 -14.85
C ASN A 385 15.34 -13.79 -14.75
N VAL A 386 14.16 -13.18 -14.87
CA VAL A 386 12.86 -13.86 -14.70
C VAL A 386 12.45 -14.71 -15.91
N ASP A 387 13.13 -14.60 -17.05
CA ASP A 387 12.89 -15.44 -18.23
C ASP A 387 13.64 -16.78 -18.16
N ARG A 388 14.44 -17.01 -17.11
CA ARG A 388 15.15 -18.28 -16.90
C ARG A 388 14.30 -19.27 -16.12
N ASP A 389 14.37 -20.54 -16.51
CA ASP A 389 13.62 -21.64 -15.89
C ASP A 389 13.91 -21.85 -14.39
N VAL A 390 15.11 -21.46 -13.92
CA VAL A 390 15.54 -21.65 -12.54
C VAL A 390 16.10 -20.35 -11.98
N VAL A 391 15.41 -19.79 -10.99
CA VAL A 391 15.92 -18.72 -10.14
C VAL A 391 16.64 -19.36 -8.96
N ASP A 392 17.93 -19.04 -8.79
CA ASP A 392 18.70 -19.48 -7.62
C ASP A 392 18.30 -18.64 -6.40
N ILE A 393 17.52 -19.24 -5.51
CA ILE A 393 17.00 -18.59 -4.31
C ILE A 393 17.83 -19.10 -3.12
N PRO A 394 18.58 -18.22 -2.41
CA PRO A 394 19.37 -18.64 -1.27
C PRO A 394 18.48 -19.27 -0.19
N PRO A 395 18.94 -20.33 0.50
CA PRO A 395 18.14 -21.02 1.49
C PRO A 395 17.79 -20.09 2.68
N PRO A 396 16.61 -20.24 3.30
CA PRO A 396 16.29 -19.49 4.50
C PRO A 396 17.22 -19.90 5.65
N GLU A 397 17.58 -18.95 6.50
CA GLU A 397 18.20 -19.24 7.78
C GLU A 397 17.12 -19.82 8.71
N ASN A 398 17.37 -20.98 9.32
CA ASN A 398 16.49 -21.55 10.35
C ASN A 398 16.59 -20.70 11.63
N LYS A 399 16.06 -19.47 11.61
CA LYS A 399 15.72 -18.77 12.84
C LYS A 399 14.50 -19.49 13.42
N PRO A 400 14.50 -19.91 14.69
CA PRO A 400 13.26 -20.31 15.32
C PRO A 400 12.30 -19.13 15.17
N LEU A 401 11.25 -19.32 14.38
CA LEU A 401 10.10 -18.43 14.39
C LEU A 401 9.79 -18.23 15.87
N LEU A 402 9.83 -16.99 16.37
CA LEU A 402 9.31 -16.67 17.71
C LEU A 402 7.91 -17.27 17.73
N GLY A 403 7.78 -18.42 18.42
CA GLY A 403 6.72 -19.37 18.16
C GLY A 403 5.37 -18.70 18.36
N TYR A 404 4.57 -18.66 17.31
CA TYR A 404 3.12 -18.64 17.46
C TYR A 404 2.75 -20.00 18.06
N ASN A 405 2.75 -20.07 19.39
CA ASN A 405 2.37 -21.28 20.10
C ASN A 405 0.89 -21.57 19.82
N ASN A 406 0.64 -22.53 18.93
CA ASN A 406 -0.63 -23.21 18.84
C ASN A 406 -0.84 -23.98 20.15
N HIS A 407 -1.66 -23.42 21.05
CA HIS A 407 -2.26 -24.21 22.11
C HIS A 407 -3.34 -25.11 21.53
N THR A 408 -2.98 -26.32 21.15
CA THR A 408 -3.87 -27.48 21.22
C THR A 408 -3.04 -28.70 21.58
N ASP A 409 -2.85 -28.92 22.88
CA ASP A 409 -2.53 -30.23 23.43
C ASP A 409 -3.41 -30.46 24.66
N THR A 410 -4.44 -31.27 24.48
CA THR A 410 -4.83 -32.21 25.52
C THR A 410 -5.10 -33.55 24.84
N ALA A 411 -4.05 -34.36 24.83
CA ALA A 411 -4.17 -35.81 24.78
C ALA A 411 -5.12 -36.26 25.90
N VAL A 412 -6.22 -36.91 25.53
CA VAL A 412 -7.03 -37.70 26.46
C VAL A 412 -6.48 -39.12 26.41
N ASN A 413 -5.75 -39.50 27.46
CA ASN A 413 -5.49 -40.87 27.85
C ASN A 413 -5.73 -40.95 29.37
N SER A 414 -6.98 -41.21 29.77
CA SER A 414 -7.39 -42.06 30.90
C SER A 414 -8.88 -42.33 30.77
#